data_AF-G3UWK0-F1
#
_entry.id   AF-G3UWK0-F1
#
_cell.length_a   1.000
_cell.length_b   1.000
_cell.length_c   1.000
_cell.angle_alpha   90.00
_cell.angle_beta   90.00
_cell.angle_gamma   90.00
#
_symmetry.space_group_name_H-M   'P 1'
#
loop_
_entity.id
_entity.type
_entity.pdbx_description
1 polymer ?
#
loop_
_entity_poly.entity_id
_entity_poly.type
_entity_poly.pdbx_seq_one_letter_code
_entity_poly.pdbx_strand_id
1 'polypeptide(L)'
;MGPREEIVYLPCIYRNTGTEAPDYLATVDVDPKSPQYSQVIHRLPMPYLKDELHHSGWNTCSSCFGDSTKSRNKLILPGLMSSRIYVVDVGSEPRAPKLHKVIEASEIQAKCNVSNTHTSHCLASGEV
;
A
#
# COMPACT_ATOMS: atom_id res chain seq x y z
N MET A 1 23.41 -5.80 7.05
CA MET A 1 22.38 -4.77 6.87
C MET A 1 21.92 -4.80 5.42
N GLY A 2 20.65 -4.53 5.16
CA GLY A 2 20.15 -4.45 3.77
C GLY A 2 20.73 -3.23 3.04
N PRO A 3 20.58 -3.17 1.70
CA PRO A 3 20.91 -1.97 0.94
C PRO A 3 20.03 -0.80 1.38
N ARG A 4 20.53 0.43 1.14
CA ARG A 4 19.75 1.66 1.36
C ARG A 4 18.54 1.68 0.42
N GLU A 5 17.42 2.20 0.92
CA GLU A 5 16.23 2.45 0.12
C GLU A 5 16.46 3.47 -0.99
N GLU A 6 15.91 3.21 -2.18
CA GLU A 6 15.93 4.14 -3.33
C GLU A 6 14.57 4.78 -3.58
N ILE A 7 13.50 4.21 -3.04
CA ILE A 7 12.12 4.71 -3.20
C ILE A 7 11.33 4.59 -1.89
N VAL A 8 10.34 5.46 -1.73
CA VAL A 8 9.36 5.43 -0.64
C VAL A 8 7.95 5.49 -1.22
N TYR A 9 7.04 4.68 -0.66
CA TYR A 9 5.62 4.72 -1.00
C TYR A 9 4.84 5.45 0.09
N LEU A 10 4.01 6.42 -0.30
CA LEU A 10 3.26 7.26 0.63
C LEU A 10 1.77 7.24 0.29
N PRO A 11 0.89 6.81 1.22
CA PRO A 11 -0.54 7.08 1.13
C PRO A 11 -0.78 8.60 1.10
N CYS A 12 -1.60 9.07 0.18
CA CYS A 12 -1.95 10.49 0.04
C CYS A 12 -3.47 10.63 -0.03
N ILE A 13 -4.00 11.53 0.80
CA ILE A 13 -5.42 11.60 1.12
C ILE A 13 -6.00 12.92 0.63
N TYR A 14 -7.14 12.87 -0.07
CA TYR A 14 -7.92 14.06 -0.42
C TYR A 14 -9.17 14.25 0.44
N ARG A 15 -9.57 13.26 1.23
CA ARG A 15 -10.69 13.42 2.17
C ARG A 15 -10.50 14.67 3.04
N ASN A 16 -11.56 15.46 3.19
CA ASN A 16 -11.58 16.71 3.97
C ASN A 16 -10.69 17.84 3.45
N THR A 17 -10.17 17.75 2.22
CA THR A 17 -9.39 18.84 1.58
C THR A 17 -10.23 19.74 0.66
N GLY A 18 -11.51 19.39 0.43
CA GLY A 18 -12.36 20.03 -0.59
C GLY A 18 -12.11 19.55 -2.02
N THR A 19 -11.09 18.72 -2.25
CA THR A 19 -10.79 18.12 -3.57
C THR A 19 -11.63 16.87 -3.79
N GLU A 20 -12.39 16.83 -4.88
CA GLU A 20 -13.17 15.66 -5.30
C GLU A 20 -12.35 14.73 -6.19
N ALA A 21 -11.37 14.05 -5.58
CA ALA A 21 -10.49 13.10 -6.24
C ALA A 21 -10.24 11.88 -5.34
N PRO A 22 -9.92 10.71 -5.91
CA PRO A 22 -9.59 9.54 -5.12
C PRO A 22 -8.25 9.73 -4.43
N ASP A 23 -8.11 9.15 -3.24
CA ASP A 23 -6.82 9.00 -2.59
C ASP A 23 -5.87 8.21 -3.51
N TYR A 24 -4.56 8.36 -3.33
CA TYR A 24 -3.58 7.73 -4.20
C TYR A 24 -2.33 7.29 -3.42
N LEU A 25 -1.59 6.37 -4.02
CA LEU A 25 -0.26 5.99 -3.54
C LEU A 25 0.80 6.76 -4.35
N ALA A 26 1.56 7.62 -3.68
CA ALA A 26 2.73 8.26 -4.27
C ALA A 26 3.93 7.32 -4.21
N THR A 27 4.74 7.30 -5.28
CA THR A 27 6.10 6.74 -5.26
C THR A 27 7.07 7.90 -5.35
N VAL A 28 7.93 8.03 -4.35
CA VAL A 28 8.94 9.09 -4.24
C VAL A 28 10.31 8.49 -4.42
N ASP A 29 11.13 9.09 -5.29
CA ASP A 29 12.54 8.73 -5.43
C ASP A 29 13.34 9.37 -4.29
N VAL A 30 14.07 8.54 -3.54
CA VAL A 30 14.87 8.96 -2.39
C VAL A 30 16.35 8.58 -2.55
N ASP A 31 16.79 8.14 -3.74
CA ASP A 31 18.20 7.94 -4.03
C ASP A 31 18.88 9.30 -4.30
N PRO A 32 19.84 9.76 -3.47
CA PRO A 32 20.53 11.04 -3.68
C PRO A 32 21.33 11.12 -4.99
N LYS A 33 21.57 10.00 -5.66
CA LYS A 33 22.24 9.95 -6.97
C LYS A 33 21.27 10.05 -8.14
N SER A 34 19.97 9.90 -7.91
CA SER A 34 18.96 10.00 -8.95
C SER A 34 18.76 11.45 -9.39
N PRO A 35 18.61 11.73 -10.70
CA PRO A 35 18.21 13.06 -11.16
C PRO A 35 16.78 13.44 -10.73
N GLN A 36 16.00 12.47 -10.24
CA GLN A 36 14.64 12.66 -9.72
C GLN A 36 14.61 12.64 -8.19
N TYR A 37 15.76 12.73 -7.51
CA TYR A 37 15.84 12.75 -6.06
C TYR A 37 14.85 13.75 -5.44
N SER A 38 14.12 13.30 -4.42
CA SER A 38 13.11 14.08 -3.70
C SER A 38 11.90 14.49 -4.55
N GLN A 39 11.60 13.75 -5.61
CA GLN A 39 10.42 13.98 -6.46
C GLN A 39 9.42 12.82 -6.38
N VAL A 40 8.13 13.14 -6.55
CA VAL A 40 7.10 12.13 -6.80
C VAL A 40 7.23 11.65 -8.24
N ILE A 41 7.73 10.43 -8.42
CA ILE A 41 7.99 9.82 -9.73
C ILE A 41 6.80 9.05 -10.29
N HIS A 42 5.84 8.67 -9.43
CA HIS A 42 4.61 8.01 -9.85
C HIS A 42 3.46 8.26 -8.88
N ARG A 43 2.23 8.27 -9.39
CA ARG A 43 1.00 8.36 -8.61
C ARG A 43 0.04 7.28 -9.09
N LEU A 44 -0.34 6.37 -8.18
CA LEU A 44 -1.37 5.37 -8.43
C LEU A 44 -2.68 5.82 -7.76
N PRO A 45 -3.64 6.42 -8.49
CA PRO A 45 -4.95 6.76 -7.93
C PRO A 45 -5.74 5.50 -7.61
N MET A 46 -6.44 5.51 -6.46
CA MET A 46 -7.40 4.47 -6.13
C MET A 46 -8.67 4.62 -6.98
N PRO A 47 -9.43 3.54 -7.20
CA PRO A 47 -10.61 3.59 -8.06
C PRO A 47 -11.83 4.28 -7.42
N TYR A 48 -11.80 4.58 -6.12
CA TYR A 48 -12.96 5.09 -5.38
C TYR A 48 -12.63 6.35 -4.59
N LEU A 49 -13.68 7.13 -4.31
CA LEU A 49 -13.58 8.36 -3.53
C LEU A 49 -13.75 8.09 -2.03
N LYS A 50 -13.19 8.98 -1.22
CA LYS A 50 -13.44 9.09 0.24
C LYS A 50 -13.07 7.82 1.01
N ASP A 51 -11.89 7.28 0.71
CA ASP A 51 -11.37 6.09 1.39
C ASP A 51 -10.66 6.37 2.70
N GLU A 52 -9.93 7.49 2.74
CA GLU A 52 -8.99 7.78 3.80
C GLU A 52 -7.92 6.68 3.92
N LEU A 53 -7.08 6.58 2.87
CA LEU A 53 -5.87 5.74 2.96
C LEU A 53 -5.02 6.22 4.14
N HIS A 54 -4.88 5.42 5.19
CA HIS A 54 -4.29 5.90 6.44
C HIS A 54 -2.92 5.29 6.72
N HIS A 55 -2.88 3.98 6.94
CA HIS A 55 -1.64 3.22 7.13
C HIS A 55 -1.38 2.32 5.91
N SER A 56 -0.17 1.78 5.84
CA SER A 56 0.23 0.79 4.84
C SER A 56 1.14 -0.27 5.46
N GLY A 57 1.07 -1.49 4.94
CA GLY A 57 1.92 -2.60 5.38
C GLY A 57 2.31 -3.50 4.22
N TRP A 58 3.24 -4.41 4.48
CA TRP A 58 3.74 -5.36 3.50
C TRP A 58 2.99 -6.69 3.60
N ASN A 59 2.79 -7.35 2.46
CA ASN A 59 2.22 -8.70 2.43
C ASN A 59 3.10 -9.70 3.21
N THR A 60 4.42 -9.60 3.07
CA THR A 60 5.40 -10.40 3.83
C THR A 60 6.57 -9.54 4.28
N CYS A 61 7.26 -9.99 5.32
CA CYS A 61 8.43 -9.33 5.88
C CYS A 61 9.37 -10.35 6.51
N SER A 62 10.42 -9.89 7.19
CA SER A 62 11.38 -10.75 7.87
C SER A 62 10.77 -11.64 8.96
N SER A 63 9.50 -11.45 9.32
CA SER A 63 8.78 -12.31 10.26
C SER A 63 8.67 -13.77 9.78
N CYS A 64 8.65 -14.01 8.47
CA CYS A 64 8.65 -15.35 7.86
C CYS A 64 10.07 -15.78 7.41
N PHE A 65 11.08 -15.48 8.22
CA PHE A 65 12.47 -15.81 7.91
C PHE A 65 12.66 -17.31 7.61
N GLY A 66 13.44 -17.62 6.58
CA GLY A 66 13.74 -19.00 6.16
C GLY A 66 12.82 -19.56 5.08
N ASP A 67 11.67 -18.93 4.79
CA ASP A 67 10.81 -19.31 3.68
C ASP A 67 11.17 -18.51 2.41
N SER A 68 11.96 -19.12 1.53
CA SER A 68 12.40 -18.52 0.26
C SER A 68 11.29 -18.38 -0.77
N THR A 69 10.10 -18.95 -0.54
CA THR A 69 8.96 -18.81 -1.45
C THR A 69 8.23 -17.48 -1.27
N LYS A 70 8.52 -16.76 -0.18
CA LYS A 70 7.87 -15.49 0.15
C LYS A 70 8.67 -14.32 -0.38
N SER A 71 7.93 -13.30 -0.85
CA SER A 71 8.51 -12.06 -1.35
C SER A 71 7.69 -10.86 -0.91
N ARG A 72 8.41 -9.83 -0.47
CA ARG A 72 7.87 -8.50 -0.17
C ARG A 72 7.63 -7.77 -1.49
N ASN A 73 6.51 -8.08 -2.12
CA ASN A 73 6.17 -7.59 -3.46
C ASN A 73 4.79 -6.94 -3.54
N LYS A 74 4.04 -6.88 -2.44
CA LYS A 74 2.73 -6.23 -2.37
C LYS A 74 2.63 -5.32 -1.16
N LEU A 75 2.01 -4.17 -1.38
CA LEU A 75 1.54 -3.28 -0.32
C LEU A 75 0.07 -3.53 -0.03
N ILE A 76 -0.26 -3.54 1.25
CA ILE A 76 -1.61 -3.66 1.79
C ILE A 76 -2.00 -2.27 2.31
N LEU A 77 -3.02 -1.68 1.70
CA LEU A 77 -3.49 -0.32 1.96
C LEU A 77 -4.95 -0.35 2.45
N PRO A 78 -5.17 -0.30 3.76
CA PRO A 78 -6.50 -0.13 4.34
C PRO A 78 -7.07 1.29 4.09
N GLY A 79 -8.34 1.36 3.70
CA GLY A 79 -9.14 2.58 3.66
C GLY A 79 -9.91 2.72 4.96
N LEU A 80 -9.48 3.64 5.83
CA LEU A 80 -9.99 3.77 7.19
C LEU A 80 -11.50 4.04 7.25
N MET A 81 -12.03 4.76 6.26
CA MET A 81 -13.42 5.17 6.29
C MET A 81 -14.33 4.35 5.39
N SER A 82 -13.80 3.78 4.32
CA SER A 82 -14.58 2.86 3.47
C SER A 82 -14.52 1.42 3.96
N SER A 83 -13.57 1.08 4.84
CA SER A 83 -13.19 -0.27 5.21
C SER A 83 -12.58 -1.11 4.08
N ARG A 84 -12.49 -0.62 2.84
CA ARG A 84 -11.87 -1.37 1.73
C ARG A 84 -10.39 -1.63 1.99
N ILE A 85 -9.87 -2.71 1.43
CA ILE A 85 -8.43 -2.98 1.42
C ILE A 85 -7.96 -3.06 -0.03
N TYR A 86 -6.93 -2.27 -0.36
CA TYR A 86 -6.25 -2.35 -1.64
C TYR A 86 -4.97 -3.17 -1.51
N VAL A 87 -4.78 -4.08 -2.45
CA VAL A 87 -3.52 -4.77 -2.65
C VAL A 87 -2.86 -4.16 -3.87
N VAL A 88 -1.67 -3.60 -3.69
CA VAL A 88 -0.88 -2.96 -4.75
C VAL A 88 0.34 -3.81 -5.03
N ASP A 89 0.53 -4.19 -6.29
CA ASP A 89 1.74 -4.87 -6.76
C ASP A 89 2.85 -3.84 -6.94
N VAL A 90 3.95 -4.07 -6.24
CA VAL A 90 5.20 -3.30 -6.33
C VAL A 90 6.38 -4.18 -6.74
N GLY A 91 6.15 -5.48 -7.01
CA GLY A 91 7.18 -6.41 -7.42
C GLY A 91 7.46 -6.40 -8.91
N SER A 92 6.42 -6.22 -9.73
CA SER A 92 6.57 -6.17 -11.20
C SER A 92 7.30 -4.90 -11.65
N GLU A 93 6.92 -3.75 -11.10
CA GLU A 93 7.49 -2.45 -11.44
C GLU A 93 7.52 -1.51 -10.22
N PRO A 94 8.58 -1.55 -9.39
CA PRO A 94 8.62 -0.80 -8.13
C PRO A 94 8.46 0.72 -8.28
N ARG A 95 8.99 1.29 -9.37
CA ARG A 95 8.90 2.74 -9.63
C ARG A 95 7.54 3.17 -10.20
N ALA A 96 6.69 2.23 -10.63
CA ALA A 96 5.34 2.48 -11.11
C ALA A 96 4.35 1.39 -10.65
N PRO A 97 3.98 1.37 -9.35
CA PRO A 97 3.10 0.36 -8.78
C PRO A 97 1.74 0.25 -9.47
N LYS A 98 1.15 -0.94 -9.43
CA LYS A 98 -0.13 -1.25 -10.08
C LYS A 98 -1.12 -1.84 -9.09
N LEU A 99 -2.39 -1.45 -9.23
CA LEU A 99 -3.44 -2.05 -8.42
C LEU A 99 -3.59 -3.53 -8.79
N HIS A 100 -3.46 -4.40 -7.79
CA HIS A 100 -3.53 -5.85 -7.97
C HIS A 100 -4.91 -6.41 -7.62
N LYS A 101 -5.48 -5.96 -6.50
CA LYS A 101 -6.79 -6.42 -6.01
C LYS A 101 -7.44 -5.36 -5.13
N VAL A 102 -8.77 -5.33 -5.15
CA VAL A 102 -9.59 -4.62 -4.17
C VAL A 102 -10.38 -5.66 -3.37
N ILE A 103 -10.41 -5.51 -2.05
CA ILE A 103 -11.30 -6.25 -1.17
C ILE A 103 -12.37 -5.26 -0.69
N GLU A 104 -13.61 -5.54 -1.05
CA GLU A 104 -14.76 -4.68 -0.77
C GLU A 104 -15.14 -4.68 0.71
N ALA A 105 -15.71 -3.57 1.17
CA ALA A 105 -16.16 -3.41 2.56
C ALA A 105 -17.19 -4.48 2.95
N SER A 106 -18.07 -4.85 2.01
CA SER A 106 -19.09 -5.89 2.21
C SER A 106 -18.46 -7.28 2.41
N GLU A 107 -17.36 -7.59 1.72
CA GLU A 107 -16.63 -8.85 1.89
C GLU A 107 -15.98 -8.91 3.28
N ILE A 108 -15.38 -7.81 3.72
CA ILE A 108 -14.75 -7.72 5.05
C ILE A 108 -15.81 -7.83 6.14
N GLN A 109 -16.95 -7.14 5.99
CA GLN A 109 -18.06 -7.25 6.92
C GLN A 109 -18.60 -8.69 6.98
N ALA A 110 -18.77 -9.35 5.83
CA ALA A 110 -19.32 -10.70 5.76
C ALA A 110 -18.38 -11.76 6.35
N LYS A 111 -17.06 -11.64 6.12
CA LYS A 111 -16.07 -12.64 6.56
C LYS A 111 -15.54 -12.39 7.97
N CYS A 112 -15.45 -11.13 8.38
CA CYS A 112 -14.73 -10.74 9.58
C CYS A 112 -15.60 -9.97 10.58
N ASN A 113 -16.79 -9.50 10.20
CA ASN A 113 -17.70 -8.70 11.05
C ASN A 113 -17.02 -7.47 11.68
N VAL A 114 -16.17 -6.79 10.91
CA VAL A 114 -15.44 -5.58 11.32
C VAL A 114 -15.49 -4.52 10.23
N SER A 115 -15.26 -3.26 10.62
CA SER A 115 -15.13 -2.09 9.75
C SER A 115 -13.89 -1.28 10.13
N ASN A 116 -13.64 -0.20 9.40
CA ASN A 116 -12.58 0.78 9.69
C ASN A 116 -11.19 0.15 9.76
N THR A 117 -10.83 -0.57 8.69
CA THR A 117 -9.53 -1.23 8.58
C THR A 117 -8.41 -0.19 8.68
N HIS A 118 -7.48 -0.40 9.61
CA HIS A 118 -6.50 0.63 9.99
C HIS A 118 -5.06 0.11 9.81
N THR A 119 -4.52 -0.61 10.78
CA THR A 119 -3.13 -1.08 10.76
C THR A 119 -3.02 -2.46 10.13
N SER A 120 -2.09 -2.63 9.20
CA SER A 120 -1.75 -3.92 8.60
C SER A 120 -0.37 -4.40 9.06
N HIS A 121 -0.27 -5.69 9.38
CA HIS A 121 0.99 -6.34 9.75
C HIS A 121 1.12 -7.66 8.98
N CYS A 122 2.32 -7.92 8.47
CA CYS A 122 2.71 -9.22 7.92
C CYS A 122 2.72 -10.28 9.02
N LEU A 123 2.22 -11.48 8.71
CA LEU A 123 2.18 -12.60 9.65
C LEU A 123 3.56 -13.27 9.77
N ALA A 124 3.86 -13.83 10.94
CA ALA A 124 5.07 -14.65 11.13
C ALA A 124 5.05 -15.95 10.31
N SER A 125 3.85 -16.49 10.05
CA SER A 125 3.65 -17.65 9.18
C SER A 125 3.97 -17.37 7.70
N GLY A 126 4.04 -16.10 7.28
CA GLY A 126 4.18 -15.73 5.87
C GLY A 126 2.94 -16.04 5.01
N GLU A 127 1.80 -16.36 5.64
CA GLU A 127 0.52 -16.50 4.96
C GLU A 127 0.02 -15.13 4.49
N VAL A 128 -0.53 -15.07 3.27
CA VAL A 128 -0.99 -13.85 2.57
C VAL A 128 -2.32 -14.12 1.89
#